data_AF-A0A1E1XAJ9-F1
#
_entry.id   AF-A0A1E1XAJ9-F1
#
_cell.length_a   1.000
_cell.length_b   1.000
_cell.length_c   1.000
_cell.angle_alpha   90.00
_cell.angle_beta   90.00
_cell.angle_gamma   90.00
#
_symmetry.space_group_name_H-M   'P 1'
#
loop_
_entity.id
_entity.type
_entity.pdbx_description
1 polymer ?
#
loop_
_entity_poly.entity_id
_entity_poly.type
_entity_poly.pdbx_seq_one_letter_code
_entity_poly.pdbx_strand_id
1 'polypeptide(L)'
;MNVSRVFRLLLAATVLGVCLAQDNRRENALPHHVQQYRKLFKMRRAERLEAVKSILKLDNFEKQAKLVNIVLDKINEVLTTSKLKLESSDYIPGGPFPEDESTRDALSQVLENTAFFGEIILRLPNIAHAVINANKAGAVVLNWAIGFSNSTDLYDETTTKLVNLVAQELGLVEKDPNYHNPYAAKQAKQPAQPVSAEPAQKPKKPKKKIQRGPRLSRAEL
;
A
#
# COMPACT_ATOMS: atom_id res chain seq x y z
N MET A 1 -35.10 7.48 -26.63
CA MET A 1 -33.82 6.84 -26.29
C MET A 1 -32.88 7.05 -27.48
N ASN A 2 -31.76 7.77 -27.30
CA ASN A 2 -30.91 8.21 -28.43
C ASN A 2 -30.18 7.01 -29.07
N VAL A 3 -30.31 6.80 -30.37
CA VAL A 3 -29.68 5.68 -31.13
C VAL A 3 -28.16 5.63 -30.91
N SER A 4 -27.52 6.81 -30.80
CA SER A 4 -26.09 6.94 -30.45
C SER A 4 -25.74 6.38 -29.06
N ARG A 5 -26.64 6.51 -28.07
CA ARG A 5 -26.45 5.93 -26.73
C ARG A 5 -26.59 4.41 -26.74
N VAL A 6 -27.55 3.88 -27.50
CA VAL A 6 -27.73 2.42 -27.64
C VAL A 6 -26.52 1.79 -28.34
N PHE A 7 -26.02 2.43 -29.40
CA PHE A 7 -24.82 1.96 -30.10
C PHE A 7 -23.57 2.00 -29.21
N ARG A 8 -23.37 3.06 -28.42
CA ARG A 8 -22.26 3.14 -27.44
C ARG A 8 -22.37 2.08 -26.34
N LEU A 9 -23.58 1.79 -25.85
CA LEU A 9 -23.80 0.75 -24.85
C LEU A 9 -23.53 -0.65 -25.41
N LEU A 10 -23.98 -0.92 -26.64
CA LEU A 10 -23.69 -2.17 -27.35
C LEU A 10 -22.19 -2.34 -27.59
N LEU A 11 -21.50 -1.29 -28.04
CA LEU A 11 -20.05 -1.33 -28.27
C LEU A 11 -19.27 -1.53 -26.97
N ALA A 12 -19.67 -0.87 -25.87
CA ALA A 12 -19.05 -1.06 -24.57
C ALA A 12 -19.26 -2.49 -24.03
N ALA A 13 -20.45 -3.06 -24.23
CA ALA A 13 -20.77 -4.43 -23.82
C ALA A 13 -19.98 -5.47 -24.62
N THR A 14 -19.80 -5.28 -25.93
CA THR A 14 -18.99 -6.20 -26.75
C THR A 14 -17.51 -6.12 -26.41
N VAL A 15 -16.96 -4.91 -26.19
CA VAL A 15 -15.56 -4.74 -25.76
C VAL A 15 -15.33 -5.40 -24.39
N LEU A 16 -16.21 -5.19 -23.40
CA LEU A 16 -16.13 -5.87 -22.11
C LEU A 16 -16.19 -7.40 -22.26
N GLY A 17 -17.10 -7.91 -23.09
CA GLY A 17 -17.25 -9.34 -23.33
C GLY A 17 -16.00 -9.98 -23.95
N VAL A 18 -15.36 -9.29 -24.90
CA VAL A 18 -14.10 -9.74 -25.52
C VAL A 18 -12.95 -9.72 -24.52
N CYS A 19 -12.81 -8.66 -23.71
CA CYS A 19 -11.79 -8.58 -22.65
C CYS A 19 -11.92 -9.73 -21.64
N LEU A 20 -13.13 -9.97 -21.11
CA LEU A 20 -13.37 -11.04 -20.15
C LEU A 20 -13.10 -12.44 -20.73
N ALA A 21 -13.44 -12.67 -22.01
CA ALA A 21 -13.16 -13.93 -22.69
C ALA A 21 -11.67 -14.13 -23.00
N GLN A 22 -10.90 -13.07 -23.17
CA GLN A 22 -9.44 -13.13 -23.35
C GLN A 22 -8.74 -13.40 -22.01
N ASP A 23 -9.17 -12.75 -20.93
CA ASP A 23 -8.61 -12.97 -19.58
C ASP A 23 -8.81 -14.41 -19.12
N ASN A 24 -10.02 -14.96 -19.27
CA ASN A 24 -10.31 -16.38 -18.97
C ASN A 24 -9.47 -17.35 -19.82
N ARG A 25 -9.20 -17.03 -21.09
CA ARG A 25 -8.35 -17.88 -21.95
C ARG A 25 -6.89 -17.88 -21.49
N ARG A 26 -6.36 -16.71 -21.08
CA ARG A 26 -5.01 -16.60 -20.52
C ARG A 26 -4.90 -17.36 -19.20
N GLU A 27 -5.89 -17.22 -18.33
CA GLU A 27 -5.90 -17.90 -17.03
C GLU A 27 -5.90 -19.43 -17.21
N ASN A 28 -6.73 -19.97 -18.12
CA ASN A 28 -6.78 -21.41 -18.38
C ASN A 28 -5.50 -21.99 -18.99
N ALA A 29 -4.66 -21.16 -19.62
CA ALA A 29 -3.39 -21.58 -20.21
C ALA A 29 -2.25 -21.66 -19.18
N LEU A 30 -2.43 -21.13 -17.97
CA LEU A 30 -1.41 -21.16 -16.92
C LEU A 30 -1.33 -22.55 -16.25
N PRO A 31 -0.18 -22.92 -15.69
CA PRO A 31 -0.08 -24.12 -14.87
C PRO A 31 -1.06 -24.09 -13.68
N HIS A 32 -1.57 -25.26 -13.29
CA HIS A 32 -2.63 -25.38 -12.26
C HIS A 32 -2.26 -24.71 -10.93
N HIS A 33 -1.01 -24.85 -10.48
CA HIS A 33 -0.54 -24.22 -9.25
C HIS A 33 -0.53 -22.68 -9.32
N VAL A 34 -0.26 -22.10 -10.50
CA VAL A 34 -0.31 -20.65 -10.72
C VAL A 34 -1.77 -20.16 -10.69
N GLN A 35 -2.69 -20.91 -11.31
CA GLN A 35 -4.12 -20.60 -11.25
C GLN A 35 -4.64 -20.62 -9.81
N GLN A 36 -4.26 -21.65 -9.03
CA GLN A 36 -4.61 -21.74 -7.61
C GLN A 36 -4.06 -20.56 -6.82
N TYR A 37 -2.79 -20.21 -7.03
CA TYR A 37 -2.17 -19.04 -6.41
C TYR A 37 -2.94 -17.76 -6.73
N ARG A 38 -3.22 -17.49 -8.02
CA ARG A 38 -3.98 -16.30 -8.45
C ARG A 38 -5.37 -16.25 -7.83
N LYS A 39 -6.07 -17.38 -7.74
CA LYS A 39 -7.38 -17.46 -7.08
C LYS A 39 -7.29 -17.05 -5.60
N LEU A 40 -6.33 -17.61 -4.86
CA LEU A 40 -6.11 -17.27 -3.45
C LEU A 40 -5.70 -15.81 -3.27
N PHE A 41 -4.81 -15.32 -4.14
CA PHE A 41 -4.39 -13.93 -4.17
C PHE A 41 -5.59 -12.97 -4.34
N LYS A 42 -6.48 -13.24 -5.30
CA LYS A 42 -7.69 -12.44 -5.53
C LYS A 42 -8.60 -12.40 -4.29
N MET A 43 -8.78 -13.54 -3.62
CA MET A 43 -9.57 -13.61 -2.38
C MET A 43 -8.94 -12.74 -1.27
N ARG A 44 -7.63 -12.91 -1.02
CA ARG A 44 -6.90 -12.10 -0.02
C ARG A 44 -6.95 -10.61 -0.35
N ARG A 45 -6.83 -10.22 -1.62
CA ARG A 45 -6.98 -8.81 -2.03
C ARG A 45 -8.35 -8.24 -1.69
N ALA A 46 -9.42 -9.00 -1.89
CA ALA A 46 -10.77 -8.56 -1.56
C ALA A 46 -10.92 -8.30 -0.05
N GLU A 47 -10.42 -9.21 0.80
CA GLU A 47 -10.42 -9.05 2.26
C GLU A 47 -9.61 -7.82 2.69
N ARG A 48 -8.41 -7.63 2.12
CA ARG A 48 -7.55 -6.48 2.40
C ARG A 48 -8.19 -5.17 1.98
N LEU A 49 -8.87 -5.14 0.84
CA LEU A 49 -9.64 -3.98 0.40
C LEU A 49 -10.76 -3.64 1.39
N GLU A 50 -11.48 -4.63 1.94
CA GLU A 50 -12.49 -4.37 2.97
C GLU A 50 -11.88 -3.80 4.27
N ALA A 51 -10.66 -4.21 4.63
CA ALA A 51 -9.93 -3.60 5.73
C ALA A 51 -9.61 -2.12 5.45
N VAL A 52 -9.13 -1.77 4.24
CA VAL A 52 -8.89 -0.36 3.86
C VAL A 52 -10.20 0.44 3.88
N LYS A 53 -11.30 -0.12 3.37
CA LYS A 53 -12.62 0.51 3.41
C LYS A 53 -13.10 0.74 4.84
N SER A 54 -12.76 -0.15 5.76
CA SER A 54 -13.09 0.02 7.19
C SER A 54 -12.29 1.17 7.82
N ILE A 55 -11.01 1.34 7.47
CA ILE A 55 -10.22 2.50 7.87
C ILE A 55 -10.85 3.80 7.33
N LEU A 56 -11.25 3.82 6.06
CA LEU A 56 -11.90 4.98 5.43
C LEU A 56 -13.19 5.42 6.12
N LYS A 57 -13.94 4.49 6.72
CA LYS A 57 -15.19 4.77 7.43
C LYS A 57 -14.98 5.42 8.80
N LEU A 58 -13.75 5.48 9.30
CA LEU A 58 -13.45 6.16 10.56
C LEU A 58 -13.58 7.67 10.37
N ASP A 59 -14.46 8.31 11.15
CA ASP A 59 -14.67 9.77 11.10
C ASP A 59 -13.63 10.54 11.93
N ASN A 60 -12.39 10.04 11.97
CA ASN A 60 -11.30 10.66 12.71
C ASN A 60 -9.97 10.46 11.96
N PHE A 61 -9.47 11.57 11.45
CA PHE A 61 -8.24 11.62 10.67
C PHE A 61 -7.01 11.12 11.44
N GLU A 62 -6.86 11.50 12.72
CA GLU A 62 -5.72 11.08 13.55
C GLU A 62 -5.71 9.56 13.76
N LYS A 63 -6.87 8.95 13.99
CA LYS A 63 -7.02 7.49 14.10
C LYS A 63 -6.70 6.80 12.77
N GLN A 64 -7.19 7.34 11.65
CA GLN A 64 -6.85 6.83 10.33
C GLN A 64 -5.33 6.89 10.09
N ALA A 65 -4.70 8.03 10.38
CA ALA A 65 -3.27 8.23 10.21
C ALA A 65 -2.45 7.25 11.05
N LYS A 66 -2.84 7.06 12.31
CA LYS A 66 -2.19 6.09 13.21
C LYS A 66 -2.31 4.65 12.70
N LEU A 67 -3.50 4.23 12.26
CA LEU A 67 -3.71 2.89 11.73
C LEU A 67 -2.96 2.67 10.41
N VAL A 68 -3.00 3.66 9.51
CA VAL A 68 -2.24 3.61 8.25
C VAL A 68 -0.75 3.50 8.54
N ASN A 69 -0.21 4.28 9.48
CA ASN A 69 1.19 4.19 9.87
C ASN A 69 1.57 2.77 10.35
N ILE A 70 0.79 2.20 11.29
CA ILE A 70 1.02 0.83 11.79
C ILE A 70 1.00 -0.20 10.65
N VAL A 71 0.03 -0.08 9.74
CA VAL A 71 -0.11 -1.02 8.61
C VAL A 71 1.06 -0.87 7.63
N LEU A 72 1.45 0.36 7.29
CA LEU A 72 2.57 0.63 6.38
C LEU A 72 3.92 0.22 6.96
N ASP A 73 4.12 0.39 8.27
CA ASP A 73 5.31 -0.10 8.97
C ASP A 73 5.39 -1.63 8.89
N LYS A 74 4.27 -2.33 9.13
CA LYS A 74 4.25 -3.79 9.05
C LYS A 74 4.44 -4.32 7.63
N ILE A 75 3.85 -3.65 6.63
CA ILE A 75 4.07 -3.94 5.22
C ILE A 75 5.58 -3.82 4.90
N ASN A 76 6.23 -2.73 5.31
CA ASN A 76 7.66 -2.53 5.09
C ASN A 76 8.51 -3.63 5.73
N GLU A 77 8.22 -4.04 6.96
CA GLU A 77 8.93 -5.12 7.65
C GLU A 77 8.84 -6.44 6.86
N VAL A 78 7.62 -6.80 6.43
CA VAL A 78 7.38 -8.03 5.66
C VAL A 78 8.06 -7.95 4.29
N LEU A 79 7.95 -6.82 3.59
CA LEU A 79 8.60 -6.62 2.29
C LEU A 79 10.12 -6.69 2.40
N THR A 80 10.71 -6.08 3.42
CA THR A 80 12.16 -6.12 3.65
C THR A 80 12.64 -7.55 3.86
N THR A 81 11.94 -8.30 4.71
CA THR A 81 12.30 -9.71 4.99
C THR A 81 12.11 -10.59 3.75
N SER A 82 11.02 -10.40 3.01
CA SER A 82 10.72 -11.18 1.82
C SER A 82 11.68 -10.87 0.68
N LYS A 83 12.06 -9.59 0.54
CA LYS A 83 13.09 -9.14 -0.40
C LYS A 83 14.40 -9.89 -0.18
N LEU A 84 14.90 -9.92 1.05
CA LEU A 84 16.16 -10.61 1.37
C LEU A 84 16.10 -12.10 1.03
N LYS A 85 14.96 -12.77 1.29
CA LYS A 85 14.76 -14.17 0.93
C LYS A 85 14.79 -14.40 -0.58
N LEU A 86 14.16 -13.51 -1.36
CA LEU A 86 14.14 -13.60 -2.82
C LEU A 86 15.50 -13.27 -3.43
N GLU A 87 16.23 -12.29 -2.87
CA GLU A 87 17.60 -11.98 -3.30
C GLU A 87 18.60 -13.07 -2.94
N SER A 88 18.29 -13.90 -1.94
CA SER A 88 19.10 -15.06 -1.55
C SER A 88 18.68 -16.35 -2.26
N SER A 89 17.67 -16.31 -3.13
CA SER A 89 17.24 -17.45 -3.93
C SER A 89 17.58 -17.25 -5.41
N ASP A 90 17.41 -18.29 -6.22
CA ASP A 90 17.63 -18.24 -7.66
C ASP A 90 16.40 -17.72 -8.43
N TYR A 91 15.41 -17.13 -7.73
CA TYR A 91 14.19 -16.65 -8.37
C TYR A 91 14.42 -15.33 -9.10
N ILE A 92 14.05 -15.31 -10.38
CA ILE A 92 14.08 -14.11 -11.23
C ILE A 92 12.63 -13.71 -11.55
N PRO A 93 12.25 -12.43 -11.37
CA PRO A 93 10.94 -11.93 -11.77
C PRO A 93 10.60 -12.27 -13.22
N GLY A 94 9.40 -12.81 -13.45
CA GLY A 94 8.93 -13.24 -14.76
C GLY A 94 9.37 -14.65 -15.13
N GLY A 95 10.22 -15.27 -14.31
CA GLY A 95 10.56 -16.68 -14.39
C GLY A 95 9.41 -17.59 -13.93
N PRO A 96 9.62 -18.92 -14.00
CA PRO A 96 8.66 -19.91 -13.53
C PRO A 96 8.26 -19.69 -12.07
N PHE A 97 7.00 -20.00 -11.74
CA PHE A 97 6.54 -19.91 -10.37
C PHE A 97 7.33 -20.85 -9.45
N PRO A 98 7.83 -20.41 -8.28
CA PRO A 98 8.71 -21.21 -7.45
C PRO A 98 8.07 -22.49 -6.92
N GLU A 99 8.80 -23.61 -7.01
CA GLU A 99 8.41 -24.88 -6.38
C GLU A 99 8.75 -24.89 -4.88
N ASP A 100 9.91 -24.33 -4.53
CA ASP A 100 10.34 -24.16 -3.14
C ASP A 100 9.34 -23.31 -2.35
N GLU A 101 8.90 -23.84 -1.21
CA GLU A 101 7.88 -23.21 -0.37
C GLU A 101 8.36 -21.88 0.21
N SER A 102 9.62 -21.81 0.66
CA SER A 102 10.18 -20.58 1.25
C SER A 102 10.19 -19.43 0.25
N THR A 103 10.63 -19.71 -0.97
CA THR A 103 10.70 -18.75 -2.08
C THR A 103 9.30 -18.37 -2.55
N ARG A 104 8.40 -19.34 -2.69
CA ARG A 104 7.00 -19.11 -3.05
C ARG A 104 6.29 -18.22 -2.02
N ASP A 105 6.52 -18.46 -0.74
CA ASP A 105 5.93 -17.67 0.34
C ASP A 105 6.48 -16.24 0.34
N ALA A 106 7.78 -16.06 0.16
CA ALA A 106 8.40 -14.74 0.04
C ALA A 106 7.85 -13.98 -1.18
N LEU A 107 7.73 -14.63 -2.33
CA LEU A 107 7.13 -14.07 -3.54
C LEU A 107 5.68 -13.65 -3.30
N SER A 108 4.89 -14.54 -2.67
CA SER A 108 3.50 -14.27 -2.31
C SER A 108 3.37 -13.07 -1.37
N GLN A 109 4.25 -12.98 -0.37
CA GLN A 109 4.30 -11.86 0.57
C GLN A 109 4.63 -10.55 -0.14
N VAL A 110 5.59 -10.53 -1.08
CA VAL A 110 5.89 -9.32 -1.86
C VAL A 110 4.68 -8.88 -2.69
N LEU A 111 4.09 -9.81 -3.44
CA LEU A 111 2.97 -9.50 -4.33
C LEU A 111 1.73 -9.02 -3.56
N GLU A 112 1.38 -9.68 -2.46
CA GLU A 112 0.20 -9.34 -1.66
C GLU A 112 0.36 -8.02 -0.92
N ASN A 113 1.53 -7.80 -0.31
CA ASN A 113 1.78 -6.55 0.43
C ASN A 113 1.93 -5.35 -0.52
N THR A 114 2.48 -5.54 -1.72
CA THR A 114 2.55 -4.48 -2.74
C THR A 114 1.15 -4.06 -3.22
N ALA A 115 0.27 -5.03 -3.49
CA ALA A 115 -1.11 -4.72 -3.86
C ALA A 115 -1.90 -4.08 -2.71
N PHE A 116 -1.72 -4.55 -1.48
CA PHE A 116 -2.38 -3.97 -0.31
C PHE A 116 -1.91 -2.53 -0.03
N PHE A 117 -0.60 -2.30 -0.12
CA PHE A 117 -0.01 -0.96 -0.09
C PHE A 117 -0.62 -0.03 -1.13
N GLY A 118 -0.79 -0.53 -2.37
CA GLY A 118 -1.40 0.22 -3.44
C GLY A 118 -2.84 0.67 -3.17
N GLU A 119 -3.64 -0.17 -2.52
CA GLU A 119 -4.99 0.20 -2.07
C GLU A 119 -4.97 1.34 -1.05
N ILE A 120 -3.99 1.34 -0.14
CA ILE A 120 -3.85 2.38 0.87
C ILE A 120 -3.43 3.70 0.22
N ILE A 121 -2.40 3.70 -0.62
CA ILE A 121 -1.93 4.93 -1.29
C ILE A 121 -3.04 5.59 -2.08
N LEU A 122 -3.69 4.84 -2.96
CA LEU A 122 -4.62 5.49 -3.86
C LEU A 122 -5.87 5.99 -3.13
N ARG A 123 -6.27 5.31 -2.05
CA ARG A 123 -7.49 5.67 -1.29
C ARG A 123 -7.28 6.67 -0.17
N LEU A 124 -6.08 6.71 0.42
CA LEU A 124 -5.69 7.59 1.53
C LEU A 124 -4.41 8.38 1.15
N PRO A 125 -4.37 9.06 -0.01
CA PRO A 125 -3.12 9.61 -0.56
C PRO A 125 -2.46 10.60 0.40
N ASN A 126 -3.22 11.52 1.02
CA ASN A 126 -2.67 12.52 1.93
C ASN A 126 -1.93 11.89 3.12
N ILE A 127 -2.53 10.85 3.72
CA ILE A 127 -1.96 10.15 4.88
C ILE A 127 -0.78 9.27 4.42
N ALA A 128 -0.96 8.51 3.35
CA ALA A 128 0.06 7.59 2.85
C ALA A 128 1.34 8.33 2.44
N HIS A 129 1.21 9.44 1.69
CA HIS A 129 2.34 10.29 1.32
C HIS A 129 3.08 10.84 2.55
N ALA A 130 2.35 11.27 3.59
CA ALA A 130 2.98 11.74 4.83
C ALA A 130 3.83 10.64 5.51
N VAL A 131 3.30 9.42 5.59
CA VAL A 131 4.02 8.28 6.19
C VAL A 131 5.23 7.88 5.35
N ILE A 132 5.08 7.77 4.02
CA ILE A 132 6.16 7.39 3.11
C ILE A 132 7.30 8.43 3.14
N ASN A 133 6.96 9.72 3.12
CA ASN A 133 7.94 10.80 3.14
C ASN A 133 8.72 10.87 4.47
N ALA A 134 8.12 10.42 5.57
CA ALA A 134 8.79 10.33 6.87
C ALA A 134 9.81 9.17 6.93
N ASN A 135 9.60 8.07 6.20
CA ASN A 135 10.46 6.89 6.19
C ASN A 135 11.07 6.62 4.80
N LYS A 136 12.15 7.34 4.47
CA LYS A 136 12.85 7.22 3.18
C LYS A 136 13.39 5.81 2.92
N ALA A 137 13.88 5.11 3.94
CA ALA A 137 14.39 3.75 3.79
C ALA A 137 13.28 2.77 3.41
N GLY A 138 12.12 2.86 4.08
CA GLY A 138 10.92 2.11 3.71
C GLY A 138 10.44 2.45 2.30
N ALA A 139 10.47 3.74 1.91
CA ALA A 139 10.09 4.16 0.57
C ALA A 139 10.92 3.46 -0.53
N VAL A 140 12.22 3.26 -0.32
CA VAL A 140 13.08 2.53 -1.27
C VAL A 140 12.63 1.06 -1.41
N VAL A 141 12.29 0.40 -0.30
CA VAL A 141 11.78 -0.98 -0.33
C VAL A 141 10.45 -1.07 -1.05
N LEU A 142 9.55 -0.11 -0.82
CA LEU A 142 8.25 -0.04 -1.49
C LEU A 142 8.40 0.20 -3.00
N ASN A 143 9.29 1.08 -3.41
CA ASN A 143 9.58 1.34 -4.83
C ASN A 143 10.14 0.10 -5.52
N TRP A 144 11.07 -0.61 -4.86
CA TRP A 144 11.56 -1.89 -5.33
C TRP A 144 10.42 -2.90 -5.47
N ALA A 145 9.53 -3.01 -4.47
CA ALA A 145 8.45 -3.99 -4.48
C ALA A 145 7.45 -3.73 -5.62
N ILE A 146 7.16 -2.47 -5.95
CA ILE A 146 6.34 -2.08 -7.10
C ILE A 146 6.98 -2.54 -8.40
N GLY A 147 8.26 -2.19 -8.62
CA GLY A 147 8.99 -2.57 -9.83
C GLY A 147 9.10 -4.08 -9.98
N PHE A 148 9.53 -4.76 -8.91
CA PHE A 148 9.65 -6.22 -8.84
C PHE A 148 8.33 -6.90 -9.18
N SER A 149 7.23 -6.50 -8.53
CA SER A 149 5.92 -7.13 -8.71
C SER A 149 5.41 -6.97 -10.15
N ASN A 150 5.60 -5.80 -10.76
CA ASN A 150 5.26 -5.54 -12.16
C ASN A 150 6.06 -6.40 -13.15
N SER A 151 7.25 -6.88 -12.78
CA SER A 151 8.07 -7.76 -13.62
C SER A 151 7.75 -9.25 -13.45
N THR A 152 6.81 -9.63 -12.57
CA THR A 152 6.51 -11.06 -12.31
C THR A 152 5.49 -11.68 -13.25
N ASP A 153 4.66 -10.88 -13.93
CA ASP A 153 3.49 -11.33 -14.68
C ASP A 153 2.48 -12.20 -13.89
N LEU A 154 2.54 -12.18 -12.55
CA LEU A 154 1.65 -12.97 -11.69
C LEU A 154 0.34 -12.27 -11.34
N TYR A 155 0.28 -10.96 -11.52
CA TYR A 155 -0.93 -10.18 -11.33
C TYR A 155 -1.96 -10.39 -12.44
N ASP A 156 -3.23 -10.29 -12.07
CA ASP A 156 -4.32 -10.13 -13.03
C ASP A 156 -4.39 -8.69 -13.55
N GLU A 157 -5.15 -8.46 -14.61
CA GLU A 157 -5.27 -7.14 -15.24
C GLU A 157 -5.69 -6.05 -14.25
N THR A 158 -6.60 -6.38 -13.33
CA THR A 158 -7.09 -5.44 -12.31
C THR A 158 -6.00 -5.04 -11.33
N THR A 159 -5.16 -5.98 -10.89
CA THR A 159 -4.05 -5.70 -9.99
C THR A 159 -2.91 -4.99 -10.69
N THR A 160 -2.57 -5.39 -11.91
CA THR A 160 -1.57 -4.69 -12.73
C THR A 160 -1.97 -3.22 -12.93
N LYS A 161 -3.25 -2.95 -13.23
CA LYS A 161 -3.76 -1.58 -13.34
C LYS A 161 -3.65 -0.80 -12.02
N LEU A 162 -3.98 -1.42 -10.88
CA LEU A 162 -3.81 -0.80 -9.56
C LEU A 162 -2.34 -0.38 -9.35
N VAL A 163 -1.41 -1.32 -9.52
CA VAL A 163 0.01 -1.09 -9.24
C VAL A 163 0.60 -0.05 -10.20
N ASN A 164 0.17 -0.01 -11.46
CA ASN A 164 0.55 1.04 -12.40
C ASN A 164 0.02 2.43 -11.99
N LEU A 165 -1.19 2.53 -11.46
CA LEU A 165 -1.71 3.79 -10.91
C LEU A 165 -0.92 4.25 -9.69
N VAL A 166 -0.44 3.31 -8.86
CA VAL A 166 0.42 3.60 -7.70
C VAL A 166 1.79 4.10 -8.13
N ALA A 167 2.41 3.43 -9.11
CA ALA A 167 3.68 3.86 -9.68
C ALA A 167 3.60 5.30 -10.21
N GLN A 168 2.49 5.65 -10.87
CA GLN A 168 2.22 7.02 -11.30
C GLN A 168 2.00 7.96 -10.11
N GLU A 169 1.15 7.61 -9.14
CA GLU A 169 0.87 8.43 -7.94
C GLU A 169 2.16 8.84 -7.22
N LEU A 170 3.07 7.88 -7.05
CA LEU A 170 4.37 8.05 -6.40
C LEU A 170 5.45 8.68 -7.28
N GLY A 171 5.19 8.89 -8.58
CA GLY A 171 6.15 9.45 -9.52
C GLY A 171 7.33 8.53 -9.85
N LEU A 172 7.13 7.21 -9.80
CA LEU A 172 8.13 6.20 -10.16
C LEU A 172 8.22 5.98 -11.67
N VAL A 173 7.15 6.34 -12.38
CA VAL A 173 7.07 6.32 -13.85
C VAL A 173 6.56 7.66 -14.33
N GLU A 174 6.77 7.96 -15.61
CA GLU A 174 6.18 9.13 -16.24
C GLU A 174 4.64 9.10 -16.07
N LYS A 175 4.08 10.19 -15.55
CA LYS A 175 2.64 10.31 -15.35
C LYS A 175 1.98 10.52 -16.70
N ASP A 176 0.92 9.75 -16.99
CA ASP A 176 0.06 10.05 -18.12
C ASP A 176 -0.48 11.50 -17.98
N PRO A 177 -0.47 12.33 -19.03
CA PRO A 177 -1.04 13.68 -18.96
C PRO A 177 -2.50 13.73 -18.48
N ASN A 178 -3.25 12.64 -18.69
CA ASN A 178 -4.63 12.46 -18.26
C ASN A 178 -4.74 11.68 -16.93
N TYR A 179 -3.63 11.44 -16.23
CA TYR A 179 -3.65 10.73 -14.96
C TYR A 179 -4.49 11.49 -13.94
N HIS A 180 -5.44 10.77 -13.37
CA HIS A 180 -6.16 11.19 -12.18
C HIS A 180 -6.33 9.99 -11.27
N ASN A 181 -5.98 10.14 -9.99
CA ASN A 181 -6.23 9.09 -9.01
C ASN A 181 -7.76 8.90 -8.85
N PRO A 182 -8.32 7.77 -9.29
CA PRO A 182 -9.78 7.58 -9.35
C PRO A 182 -10.44 7.50 -7.96
N TYR A 183 -9.64 7.43 -6.90
CA TYR A 183 -10.13 7.34 -5.52
C TYR A 183 -9.93 8.64 -4.72
N ALA A 184 -9.16 9.60 -5.23
CA ALA A 184 -8.86 10.86 -4.54
C ALA A 184 -10.11 11.73 -4.28
N ALA A 185 -11.06 11.76 -5.23
CA ALA A 185 -12.27 12.58 -5.14
C ALA A 185 -13.17 12.24 -3.93
N LYS A 186 -13.05 11.03 -3.37
CA LYS A 186 -13.80 10.63 -2.17
C LYS A 186 -13.28 11.28 -0.88
N GLN A 187 -12.07 11.86 -0.89
CA GLN A 187 -11.41 12.45 0.28
C GLN A 187 -11.28 13.97 0.26
N ALA A 188 -11.58 14.64 -0.86
CA ALA A 188 -11.47 16.11 -0.99
C ALA A 188 -12.35 16.92 -0.02
N LYS A 189 -13.14 16.28 0.84
CA LYS A 189 -13.93 16.91 1.90
C LYS A 189 -13.14 17.13 3.21
N GLN A 190 -11.93 16.61 3.36
CA GLN A 190 -11.12 16.80 4.58
C GLN A 190 -9.85 17.61 4.26
N PRO A 191 -9.63 18.77 4.91
CA PRO A 191 -8.42 19.55 4.70
C PRO A 191 -7.19 18.73 5.10
N ALA A 192 -6.12 18.83 4.31
CA ALA A 192 -4.82 18.27 4.66
C ALA A 192 -4.31 18.95 5.94
N GLN A 193 -4.52 18.29 7.09
CA GLN A 193 -3.84 18.68 8.31
C GLN A 193 -2.43 18.10 8.27
N PRO A 194 -1.38 18.89 8.58
CA PRO A 194 -0.03 18.37 8.66
C PRO A 194 0.02 17.29 9.74
N VAL A 195 0.32 16.06 9.34
CA VAL A 195 0.51 14.94 10.26
C VAL A 195 1.84 15.19 10.97
N SER A 196 1.79 15.81 12.15
CA SER A 196 2.96 16.01 12.99
C SER A 196 3.45 14.65 13.50
N ALA A 197 4.52 14.14 12.90
CA ALA A 197 5.22 12.91 13.30
C ALA A 197 6.13 13.15 14.52
N GLU A 198 5.60 13.74 15.59
CA GLU A 198 6.29 13.79 16.88
C GLU A 198 5.49 13.03 17.94
N PRO A 199 6.12 12.13 18.72
CA PRO A 199 5.48 11.61 19.92
C PRO A 199 5.23 12.81 20.85
N ALA A 200 3.95 13.02 21.20
CA ALA A 200 3.52 14.05 22.13
C ALA A 200 4.41 14.05 23.38
N GLN A 201 5.36 15.00 23.44
CA GLN A 201 6.09 15.28 24.65
C GLN A 201 5.08 15.80 25.66
N LYS A 202 4.75 14.96 26.66
CA LYS A 202 3.94 15.37 27.80
C LYS A 202 4.50 16.69 28.35
N PRO A 203 3.69 17.74 28.55
CA PRO A 203 4.19 18.99 29.09
C PRO A 203 4.86 18.73 30.44
N LYS A 204 6.16 19.05 30.54
CA LYS A 204 6.93 18.93 31.78
C LYS A 204 6.25 19.80 32.83
N LYS A 205 5.66 19.18 33.85
CA LYS A 205 5.10 19.87 35.02
C LYS A 205 6.18 20.82 35.60
N PRO A 206 5.85 22.10 35.88
CA PRO A 206 6.83 23.01 36.48
C PRO A 206 7.24 22.47 37.86
N LYS A 207 8.56 22.33 38.06
CA LYS A 207 9.14 21.91 39.34
C LYS A 207 8.75 22.93 40.41
N LYS A 208 7.97 22.52 41.42
CA LYS A 208 7.72 23.33 42.62
C LYS A 208 9.08 23.67 43.25
N LYS A 209 9.37 24.96 43.43
CA LYS A 209 10.53 25.44 44.19
C LYS A 209 10.38 24.93 45.63
N ILE A 210 11.23 23.98 46.02
CA ILE A 210 11.37 23.58 47.42
C ILE A 210 11.96 24.78 48.15
N GLN A 211 11.22 25.35 49.10
CA GLN A 211 11.76 26.37 50.00
C GLN A 211 12.83 25.70 50.86
N ARG A 212 14.09 26.13 50.68
CA ARG A 212 15.22 25.63 51.46
C ARG A 212 15.07 26.17 52.89
N GLY A 213 14.96 25.25 53.86
CA GLY A 213 14.89 25.61 55.28
C GLY A 213 16.20 26.21 55.81
N PRO A 214 16.19 26.76 57.03
CA PRO A 214 17.32 27.50 57.60
C PRO A 214 18.57 26.61 57.70
N ARG A 215 19.71 27.08 57.17
CA ARG A 215 20.99 26.39 57.29
C ARG A 215 21.69 26.89 58.55
N LEU A 216 22.02 25.99 59.47
CA LEU A 216 22.90 26.27 60.62
C LEU A 216 24.29 26.64 60.10
N SER A 217 24.67 27.90 60.27
CA SER A 217 26.06 28.35 60.12
C SER A 217 26.88 27.79 61.28
N ARG A 218 27.90 26.99 60.99
CA ARG A 218 28.85 26.52 62.00
C ARG A 218 29.79 27.67 62.36
N ALA A 219 29.74 28.09 63.62
CA ALA A 219 30.70 29.01 64.22
C ALA A 219 32.07 28.32 64.36
N GLU A 220 33.14 29.04 64.03
CA GLU A 220 34.52 28.67 64.30
C GLU A 220 34.87 29.02 65.75
N LEU A 221 35.46 28.07 66.46
CA LEU A 221 36.27 28.23 67.67
C LEU A 221 37.36 27.15 67.64
#